data_AF-A0A7C3BGZ8-F1
#
_entry.id   AF-A0A7C3BGZ8-F1
#
_cell.length_a   1.000
_cell.length_b   1.000
_cell.length_c   1.000
_cell.angle_alpha   90.00
_cell.angle_beta   90.00
_cell.angle_gamma   90.00
#
_symmetry.space_group_name_H-M   'P 1'
#
loop_
_entity.id
_entity.type
_entity.pdbx_description
1 polymer ?
#
loop_
_entity_poly.entity_id
_entity_poly.type
_entity_poly.pdbx_seq_one_letter_code
_entity_poly.pdbx_strand_id
1 'polypeptide(L)'
;MAIDYLPILILIIVAFLFAAFILVLTWVLGPKRPNKAKNEPIESGMIPFTSPRQRFSVQYYMVAMMFILFDVEVIFLYPWAVKMG
;
A
#
# COMPACT_ATOMS: atom_id res chain seq x y z
N MET A 1 -4.27 -15.91 -26.55
CA MET A 1 -3.99 -14.49 -26.29
C MET A 1 -4.65 -14.00 -24.99
N ALA A 2 -5.98 -13.79 -24.89
CA ALA A 2 -6.57 -13.33 -23.61
C ALA A 2 -6.58 -14.43 -22.52
N ILE A 3 -6.74 -15.69 -22.92
CA ILE A 3 -6.75 -16.85 -22.02
C ILE A 3 -5.39 -17.04 -21.32
N ASP A 4 -4.29 -16.55 -21.91
CA ASP A 4 -2.95 -16.65 -21.33
C ASP A 4 -2.79 -15.78 -20.07
N TYR A 5 -3.65 -14.77 -19.88
CA TYR A 5 -3.71 -13.93 -18.69
C TYR A 5 -4.66 -14.47 -17.60
N LEU A 6 -5.44 -15.51 -17.92
CA LEU A 6 -6.39 -16.12 -16.98
C LEU A 6 -5.71 -16.63 -15.69
N PRO A 7 -4.50 -17.24 -15.72
CA PRO A 7 -3.78 -17.61 -14.50
C PRO A 7 -3.44 -16.41 -13.60
N ILE A 8 -3.09 -15.26 -14.20
CA ILE A 8 -2.77 -14.03 -13.46
C ILE A 8 -4.01 -13.50 -12.75
N LEU A 9 -5.16 -13.48 -13.45
CA LEU A 9 -6.43 -13.06 -12.87
C LEU A 9 -6.84 -13.96 -11.69
N ILE A 10 -6.72 -15.29 -11.84
CA ILE A 10 -7.00 -16.24 -10.77
C ILE A 10 -6.09 -15.98 -9.57
N LEU A 11 -4.79 -15.74 -9.79
CA LEU A 11 -3.84 -15.47 -8.72
C LEU A 11 -4.24 -14.22 -7.92
N ILE A 12 -4.60 -13.12 -8.59
CA ILE A 12 -5.05 -11.90 -7.93
C ILE A 12 -6.29 -12.16 -7.08
N ILE A 13 -7.26 -12.90 -7.61
CA ILE A 13 -8.50 -13.26 -6.89
C ILE A 13 -8.18 -14.10 -5.66
N VAL A 14 -7.37 -15.15 -5.80
CA VAL A 14 -7.00 -16.04 -4.70
C VAL A 14 -6.23 -15.27 -3.62
N ALA A 15 -5.27 -14.42 -4.00
CA ALA A 15 -4.51 -13.60 -3.06
C ALA A 15 -5.42 -12.64 -2.27
N PHE A 16 -6.35 -11.99 -2.96
CA PHE A 16 -7.32 -11.10 -2.32
C PHE A 16 -8.25 -11.86 -1.37
N LEU A 17 -8.83 -12.98 -1.83
CA LEU A 17 -9.70 -13.82 -1.01
C LEU A 17 -8.98 -14.38 0.21
N PHE A 18 -7.72 -14.77 0.07
CA PHE A 18 -6.91 -15.26 1.18
C PHE A 18 -6.65 -14.17 2.23
N ALA A 19 -6.27 -12.97 1.81
CA ALA A 19 -6.08 -11.83 2.72
C ALA A 19 -7.40 -11.47 3.44
N ALA A 20 -8.51 -11.39 2.70
CA ALA A 20 -9.83 -11.13 3.27
C ALA A 20 -10.26 -12.24 4.25
N PHE A 21 -10.03 -13.50 3.88
CA PHE A 21 -10.33 -14.67 4.73
C PHE A 21 -9.59 -14.60 6.07
N ILE A 22 -8.27 -14.32 6.05
CA ILE A 22 -7.49 -14.17 7.28
C ILE A 22 -8.03 -13.02 8.14
N LEU A 23 -8.30 -11.85 7.56
CA LEU A 23 -8.83 -10.70 8.30
C LEU A 23 -10.18 -11.02 8.96
N VAL A 24 -11.10 -11.67 8.22
CA VAL A 24 -12.40 -12.11 8.75
C VAL A 24 -12.21 -13.14 9.84
N LEU A 25 -11.33 -14.12 9.64
CA LEU A 25 -11.06 -15.18 10.61
C LEU A 25 -10.51 -14.61 11.92
N THR A 26 -9.53 -13.70 11.85
CA THR A 26 -8.98 -13.01 13.02
C THR A 26 -10.03 -12.14 13.71
N TRP A 27 -10.91 -11.49 12.97
CA TRP A 27 -11.98 -10.66 13.54
C TRP A 27 -13.09 -11.50 14.23
N VAL A 28 -13.41 -12.68 13.69
CA VAL A 28 -14.41 -13.60 14.26
C VAL A 28 -13.86 -14.33 15.49
N LEU A 29 -12.64 -14.87 15.42
CA LEU A 29 -12.03 -15.65 16.49
C LEU A 29 -11.34 -14.79 17.56
N GLY A 30 -11.03 -13.52 17.25
CA GLY A 30 -10.30 -12.62 18.15
C GLY A 30 -11.12 -12.17 19.37
N PRO A 31 -10.50 -12.03 20.56
CA PRO A 31 -11.19 -11.55 21.76
C PRO A 31 -11.60 -10.08 21.62
N LYS A 32 -12.91 -9.83 21.73
CA LYS A 32 -13.49 -8.47 21.62
C LYS A 32 -13.46 -7.77 22.99
N ARG A 33 -12.32 -7.17 23.35
CA ARG A 33 -12.12 -6.42 24.61
C ARG A 33 -11.74 -4.95 24.34
N PRO A 34 -12.70 -4.10 23.92
CA PRO A 34 -12.44 -2.68 23.71
C PRO A 34 -12.11 -2.00 25.05
N ASN A 35 -11.11 -1.12 25.05
CA ASN A 35 -10.75 -0.28 26.19
C ASN A 35 -10.41 1.12 25.67
N LYS A 36 -10.76 2.18 26.40
CA LYS A 36 -10.48 3.57 26.02
C LYS A 36 -8.98 3.77 25.73
N ALA A 37 -8.12 3.35 26.65
CA ALA A 37 -6.67 3.42 26.49
C ALA A 37 -6.11 2.60 25.31
N LYS A 38 -6.81 1.53 24.86
CA LYS A 38 -6.39 0.76 23.67
C LYS A 38 -6.75 1.43 22.35
N ASN A 39 -7.77 2.29 22.37
CA ASN A 39 -8.30 2.98 21.19
C ASN A 39 -7.77 4.41 21.07
N GLU A 40 -6.96 4.86 22.03
CA GLU A 40 -6.28 6.14 22.01
C GLU A 40 -4.96 6.05 21.23
N PRO A 41 -4.54 7.11 20.51
CA PRO A 41 -3.23 7.17 19.88
C PRO A 41 -2.10 6.94 20.89
N ILE A 42 -1.09 6.15 20.50
CA ILE A 42 0.05 5.85 21.38
C ILE A 42 1.06 7.00 21.32
N GLU A 43 1.26 7.68 22.46
CA GLU A 43 2.28 8.72 22.62
C GLU A 43 3.01 8.56 23.97
N SER A 44 3.66 7.41 24.18
CA SER A 44 4.43 7.08 25.39
C SER A 44 3.67 7.24 26.73
N GLY A 45 2.34 7.13 26.71
CA GLY A 45 1.47 7.33 27.88
C GLY A 45 1.02 8.79 28.11
N MET A 46 1.35 9.68 27.17
CA MET A 46 0.94 11.08 27.19
C MET A 46 -0.20 11.34 26.20
N ILE A 47 -0.95 12.42 26.44
CA ILE A 47 -1.99 12.89 25.52
C ILE A 47 -1.29 13.58 24.34
N PRO A 48 -1.68 13.32 23.08
CA PRO A 48 -1.05 13.94 21.93
C PRO A 48 -1.03 15.46 21.99
N PHE A 49 0.17 16.04 22.05
CA PHE A 49 0.34 17.49 22.18
C PHE A 49 0.37 18.21 20.82
N THR A 50 0.58 17.45 19.75
CA THR A 50 0.81 17.99 18.41
C THR A 50 -0.45 17.89 17.54
N SER A 51 -0.75 18.97 16.81
CA SER A 51 -1.76 18.94 15.74
C SER A 51 -1.38 17.87 14.70
N PRO A 52 -2.26 16.91 14.36
CA PRO A 52 -1.98 15.87 13.37
C PRO A 52 -1.62 16.39 11.97
N ARG A 53 -1.91 17.66 11.69
CA ARG A 53 -1.69 18.31 10.39
C ARG A 53 -0.40 19.12 10.40
N GLN A 54 0.73 18.43 10.41
CA GLN A 54 2.03 19.05 10.18
C GLN A 54 2.36 19.08 8.69
N ARG A 55 3.10 20.11 8.26
CA ARG A 55 3.68 20.15 6.92
C ARG A 55 4.85 19.17 6.90
N PHE A 56 4.72 18.13 6.09
CA PHE A 56 5.83 17.21 5.83
C PHE A 56 6.92 17.90 5.00
N SER A 57 8.17 17.43 5.14
CA SER A 57 9.31 17.97 4.38
C SER A 57 9.05 17.90 2.87
N VAL A 58 9.45 18.95 2.14
CA VAL A 58 9.35 19.04 0.67
C VAL A 58 10.18 17.93 -0.02
N GLN A 59 11.14 17.33 0.68
CA GLN A 59 11.96 16.23 0.16
C GLN A 59 11.12 15.05 -0.35
N TYR A 60 10.01 14.71 0.30
CA TYR A 60 9.12 13.64 -0.17
C TYR A 60 8.46 13.97 -1.51
N TYR A 61 8.12 15.24 -1.72
CA TYR A 61 7.58 15.72 -2.99
C TYR A 61 8.62 15.66 -4.10
N MET A 62 9.86 16.09 -3.83
CA MET A 62 10.94 16.02 -4.81
C MET A 62 11.21 14.57 -5.25
N VAL A 63 11.23 13.62 -4.30
CA VAL A 63 11.40 12.19 -4.61
C VAL A 63 10.21 11.66 -5.43
N ALA A 64 8.97 12.00 -5.07
CA ALA A 64 7.79 11.56 -5.81
C ALA A 64 7.74 12.13 -7.23
N MET A 65 8.06 13.42 -7.40
CA MET A 65 8.14 14.06 -8.72
C MET A 65 9.22 13.41 -9.59
N MET A 66 10.41 13.18 -9.02
CA MET A 66 11.50 12.54 -9.73
C MET A 66 11.15 11.10 -10.14
N PHE A 67 10.49 10.33 -9.25
CA PHE A 67 10.01 8.98 -9.56
C PHE A 67 9.02 8.99 -10.73
N ILE A 68 8.04 9.90 -10.73
CA ILE A 68 7.06 10.01 -11.83
C ILE A 68 7.76 10.35 -13.15
N LEU A 69 8.69 11.31 -13.14
CA LEU A 69 9.44 11.69 -14.34
C LEU A 69 10.23 10.50 -14.90
N PHE A 70 10.97 9.78 -14.04
CA PHE A 70 11.73 8.61 -14.47
C PHE A 70 10.85 7.44 -14.92
N ASP A 71 9.72 7.19 -14.27
CA ASP A 71 8.78 6.14 -14.68
C ASP A 71 8.25 6.42 -16.10
N VAL A 72 7.92 7.68 -16.39
CA VAL A 72 7.53 8.13 -17.73
C VAL A 72 8.67 7.98 -18.74
N GLU A 73 9.90 8.34 -18.38
CA GLU A 73 11.06 8.15 -19.25
C GLU A 73 11.28 6.66 -19.58
N VAL A 74 11.15 5.78 -18.59
CA VAL A 74 11.30 4.32 -18.78
C VAL A 74 10.22 3.77 -19.72
N ILE A 75 8.98 4.27 -19.66
CA ILE A 75 7.92 3.92 -20.63
C ILE A 75 8.35 4.22 -22.08
N PHE A 76 9.09 5.32 -22.32
CA PHE A 76 9.62 5.64 -23.64
C PHE A 76 10.85 4.79 -24.03
N LEU A 77 11.65 4.37 -23.05
CA LEU A 77 12.80 3.50 -23.29
C LEU A 77 12.41 2.05 -23.60
N TYR A 78 11.28 1.54 -23.07
CA TYR A 78 10.84 0.16 -23.27
C TYR A 78 10.71 -0.26 -24.74
N PRO A 79 10.03 0.50 -25.63
CA PRO A 79 9.94 0.14 -27.05
C PRO A 79 11.31 0.08 -27.75
N TRP A 80 12.22 0.99 -27.42
CA TRP A 80 13.59 0.96 -27.92
C TRP A 80 14.33 -0.29 -27.44
N ALA A 81 14.27 -0.60 -26.14
CA ALA A 81 14.94 -1.74 -25.54
C ALA A 81 14.45 -3.09 -26.10
N VAL A 82 13.14 -3.24 -26.35
CA VAL A 82 12.56 -4.48 -26.89
C VAL A 82 12.83 -4.67 -28.39
N LYS A 83 13.10 -3.59 -29.13
CA LYS A 83 13.32 -3.64 -30.59
C LYS A 83 14.78 -3.65 -31.01
N MET A 84 15.65 -2.98 -30.26
CA MET A 84 17.08 -2.84 -30.57
C MET A 84 18.00 -3.58 -29.60
N GLY A 85 17.46 -4.15 -28.51
CA GLY A 85 18.17 -5.03 -27.60
C GLY A 85 18.24 -6.48 -28.08
#